data_AF-A0A840NDV9-F1
#
_entry.id   AF-A0A840NDV9-F1
#
_cell.length_a   1.000
_cell.length_b   1.000
_cell.length_c   1.000
_cell.angle_alpha   90.00
_cell.angle_beta   90.00
_cell.angle_gamma   90.00
#
_symmetry.space_group_name_H-M   'P 1'
#
loop_
_entity.id
_entity.type
_entity.pdbx_description
1 polymer ?
#
loop_
_entity_poly.entity_id
_entity_poly.type
_entity_poly.pdbx_seq_one_letter_code
_entity_poly.pdbx_strand_id
1 'polypeptide(L)'
;MPWPLPAPGAFGLWIATADTDWILYQRDTTTGHQEHIILHEVGHLISGHASNEADDDIWTQLFPDIPPEIVRRALRRDGYAPAAEHEAEMVATVIKEWAELLHRLEAPPDRTSDASTRIGRAFDDHQGWL
;
A
#
# COMPACT_ATOMS: atom_id res chain seq x y z
N MET A 1 -10.49 0.43 -1.93
CA MET A 1 -11.78 0.93 -2.42
C MET A 1 -11.58 2.38 -2.84
N PRO A 2 -12.01 2.77 -4.06
CA PRO A 2 -11.93 4.15 -4.51
C PRO A 2 -12.89 5.02 -3.70
N TRP A 3 -12.39 6.13 -3.14
CA TRP A 3 -13.18 7.05 -2.33
C TRP A 3 -12.81 8.51 -2.67
N PRO A 4 -13.77 9.45 -2.80
CA PRO A 4 -13.47 10.86 -3.03
C PRO A 4 -13.01 11.53 -1.73
N LEU A 5 -11.78 11.26 -1.31
CA LEU A 5 -11.23 11.86 -0.11
C LEU A 5 -11.15 13.39 -0.29
N PRO A 6 -11.50 14.20 0.71
CA PRO A 6 -11.44 15.65 0.60
C PRO A 6 -9.99 16.14 0.42
N ALA A 7 -9.80 17.13 -0.44
CA ALA A 7 -8.52 17.80 -0.66
C ALA A 7 -8.62 19.30 -0.27
N PRO A 8 -7.67 19.85 0.52
CA PRO A 8 -6.45 19.22 1.04
C PRO A 8 -6.74 18.24 2.20
N GLY A 9 -6.06 17.08 2.21
CA GLY A 9 -6.28 16.00 3.17
C GLY A 9 -5.48 14.74 2.83
N ALA A 10 -5.76 13.63 3.53
CA ALA A 10 -5.13 12.34 3.25
C ALA A 10 -5.52 11.83 1.85
N PHE A 11 -4.55 11.23 1.16
CA PHE A 11 -4.79 10.62 -0.16
C PHE A 11 -5.12 9.12 -0.06
N GLY A 12 -4.79 8.48 1.05
CA GLY A 12 -5.07 7.08 1.37
C GLY A 12 -5.51 6.92 2.82
N LEU A 13 -6.08 5.76 3.12
CA LEU A 13 -6.53 5.42 4.46
C LEU A 13 -6.64 3.90 4.66
N TRP A 14 -5.95 3.38 5.66
CA TRP A 14 -6.15 2.02 6.15
C TRP A 14 -7.07 1.99 7.37
N ILE A 15 -8.10 1.13 7.32
CA ILE A 15 -9.06 0.88 8.40
C ILE A 15 -9.04 -0.61 8.75
N ALA A 16 -8.55 -0.95 9.93
CA ALA A 16 -8.63 -2.31 10.47
C ALA A 16 -9.95 -2.51 11.25
N THR A 17 -10.79 -3.45 10.83
CA THR A 17 -11.93 -3.94 11.61
C THR A 17 -11.54 -5.21 12.40
N ALA A 18 -12.50 -5.86 13.05
CA ALA A 18 -12.25 -7.12 13.75
C ALA A 18 -11.91 -8.29 12.80
N ASP A 19 -12.35 -8.21 11.55
CA ASP A 19 -12.30 -9.30 10.57
C ASP A 19 -11.73 -8.90 9.20
N THR A 20 -11.53 -7.61 8.94
CA THR A 20 -11.18 -7.10 7.60
C THR A 20 -10.31 -5.84 7.68
N ASP A 21 -9.31 -5.75 6.80
CA ASP A 21 -8.54 -4.53 6.57
C ASP A 21 -9.02 -3.84 5.29
N TRP A 22 -9.53 -2.61 5.43
CA TRP A 22 -9.98 -1.79 4.31
C TRP A 22 -8.92 -0.76 3.95
N ILE A 23 -8.52 -0.72 2.69
CA ILE A 23 -7.69 0.35 2.14
C ILE A 23 -8.58 1.25 1.28
N LEU A 24 -8.70 2.52 1.64
CA LEU A 24 -9.36 3.55 0.85
C LEU A 24 -8.30 4.40 0.17
N TYR A 25 -8.58 4.85 -1.04
CA TYR A 25 -7.65 5.68 -1.80
C TYR A 25 -8.41 6.73 -2.60
N GLN A 26 -7.75 7.87 -2.83
CA GLN A 26 -8.29 8.97 -3.61
C GLN A 26 -8.71 8.49 -5.00
N ARG A 27 -10.01 8.52 -5.28
CA ARG A 27 -10.55 8.12 -6.59
C ARG A 27 -10.20 9.12 -7.68
N ASP A 28 -10.19 10.41 -7.36
CA ASP A 28 -10.13 11.48 -8.36
C ASP A 28 -8.67 11.89 -8.64
N THR A 29 -7.81 10.89 -8.91
CA THR A 29 -6.40 11.05 -9.29
C THR A 29 -5.98 10.02 -10.34
N THR A 30 -4.76 10.11 -10.87
CA THR A 30 -4.27 9.21 -11.94
C THR A 30 -4.15 7.76 -11.45
N THR A 31 -4.30 6.77 -12.34
CA THR A 31 -4.16 5.34 -11.97
C THR A 31 -2.83 5.05 -11.28
N GLY A 32 -1.72 5.56 -11.80
CA GLY A 32 -0.41 5.36 -11.18
C GLY A 32 -0.29 5.99 -9.78
N HIS A 33 -0.98 7.11 -9.55
CA HIS A 33 -1.04 7.71 -8.21
C HIS A 33 -1.97 6.92 -7.28
N GLN A 34 -3.10 6.39 -7.77
CA GLN A 34 -3.97 5.48 -7.01
C GLN A 34 -3.21 4.21 -6.59
N GLU A 35 -2.47 3.59 -7.51
CA GLU A 35 -1.63 2.42 -7.24
C GLU A 35 -0.59 2.72 -6.17
N HIS A 36 0.09 3.85 -6.28
CA HIS A 36 1.07 4.28 -5.29
C HIS A 36 0.44 4.49 -3.90
N ILE A 37 -0.70 5.19 -3.82
CA ILE A 37 -1.46 5.36 -2.58
C ILE A 37 -1.80 4.01 -1.96
N ILE A 38 -2.33 3.06 -2.75
CA ILE A 38 -2.69 1.73 -2.25
C ILE A 38 -1.46 1.00 -1.70
N LEU A 39 -0.34 1.02 -2.43
CA LEU A 39 0.89 0.37 -2.01
C LEU A 39 1.49 1.01 -0.74
N HIS A 40 1.34 2.32 -0.58
CA HIS A 40 1.75 3.04 0.62
C HIS A 40 0.94 2.58 1.85
N GLU A 41 -0.39 2.49 1.74
CA GLU A 41 -1.24 1.96 2.82
C GLU A 41 -0.95 0.47 3.12
N VAL A 42 -0.62 -0.33 2.10
CA VAL A 42 -0.13 -1.71 2.29
C VAL A 42 1.21 -1.72 3.05
N GLY A 43 2.09 -0.75 2.78
CA GLY A 43 3.34 -0.57 3.51
C GLY A 43 3.10 -0.37 5.01
N HIS A 44 2.15 0.50 5.37
CA HIS A 44 1.73 0.66 6.77
C HIS A 44 1.18 -0.63 7.36
N LEU A 45 0.35 -1.38 6.61
CA LEU A 45 -0.22 -2.65 7.07
C LEU A 45 0.86 -3.69 7.36
N ILE A 46 1.81 -3.88 6.45
CA ILE A 46 2.89 -4.86 6.59
C ILE A 46 3.84 -4.50 7.74
N SER A 47 4.19 -3.22 7.87
CA SER A 47 5.07 -2.73 8.95
C SER A 47 4.36 -2.52 10.28
N GLY A 48 3.03 -2.66 10.33
CA GLY A 48 2.23 -2.52 11.54
C GLY A 48 2.11 -1.08 12.05
N HIS A 49 2.28 -0.10 11.17
CA HIS A 49 2.13 1.32 11.47
C HIS A 49 0.64 1.68 11.47
N ALA A 50 0.04 2.04 12.61
CA ALA A 50 -1.32 2.58 12.58
C ALA A 50 -1.30 4.07 12.93
N SER A 51 -2.04 4.85 12.15
CA SER A 51 -2.06 6.29 12.30
C SER A 51 -2.87 6.68 13.54
N ASN A 52 -2.23 7.26 14.55
CA ASN A 52 -2.91 7.73 15.76
C ASN A 52 -3.56 9.12 15.58
N GLU A 53 -3.52 9.68 14.37
CA GLU A 53 -3.75 11.11 14.09
C GLU A 53 -4.79 11.40 13.01
N ALA A 54 -5.68 10.46 12.71
CA ALA A 54 -6.85 10.85 11.93
C ALA A 54 -7.90 11.39 12.92
N ASP A 55 -8.09 12.72 12.89
CA ASP A 55 -9.03 13.48 13.71
C ASP A 55 -10.36 12.73 13.80
N ASP A 56 -10.80 12.41 15.02
CA ASP A 56 -12.08 11.72 15.31
C ASP A 56 -13.26 12.36 14.52
N ASP A 57 -13.16 13.65 14.20
CA ASP A 57 -14.12 14.43 13.41
C ASP A 57 -14.16 14.05 11.92
N ILE A 58 -13.01 13.75 11.29
CA ILE A 58 -12.96 13.35 9.87
C ILE A 58 -13.65 12.00 9.68
N TRP A 59 -13.45 11.08 10.61
CA TRP A 59 -14.07 9.76 10.57
C TRP A 59 -15.56 9.78 10.76
N THR A 60 -16.04 10.60 11.71
CA THR A 60 -17.47 10.75 11.97
C THR A 60 -18.18 11.35 10.75
N GLN A 61 -17.50 12.18 9.96
CA GLN A 61 -18.02 12.73 8.70
C GLN A 61 -17.95 11.75 7.52
N LEU A 62 -16.87 10.98 7.39
CA LEU A 62 -16.69 10.04 6.27
C LEU A 62 -17.49 8.74 6.45
N PHE A 63 -17.71 8.32 7.70
CA PHE A 63 -18.41 7.09 8.06
C PHE A 63 -19.42 7.31 9.19
N PRO A 64 -20.48 8.11 8.97
CA PRO A 64 -21.46 8.42 10.01
C PRO A 64 -22.21 7.18 10.54
N ASP A 65 -22.25 6.10 9.77
CA ASP A 65 -22.89 4.84 10.13
C ASP A 65 -21.95 3.83 10.82
N ILE A 66 -20.64 4.11 10.90
CA ILE A 66 -19.67 3.22 11.56
C ILE A 66 -19.47 3.70 13.01
N PRO A 67 -19.61 2.81 14.01
CA PRO A 67 -19.42 3.19 15.40
C PRO A 67 -18.01 3.75 15.66
N PRO A 68 -17.86 4.92 16.31
CA PRO A 68 -16.58 5.60 16.51
C PRO A 68 -15.52 4.75 17.23
N GLU A 69 -15.94 3.81 18.06
CA GLU A 69 -15.06 2.86 18.75
C GLU A 69 -14.34 1.88 17.81
N ILE A 70 -14.94 1.52 16.67
CA ILE A 70 -14.32 0.68 15.64
C ILE A 70 -13.23 1.48 14.92
N VAL A 71 -13.55 2.72 14.58
CA VAL A 71 -12.62 3.69 13.99
C VAL A 71 -11.42 3.94 14.91
N ARG A 72 -11.66 4.24 16.19
CA ARG A 72 -10.61 4.53 17.19
C ARG A 72 -9.67 3.35 17.44
N ARG A 73 -10.11 2.11 17.19
CA ARG A 73 -9.28 0.90 17.33
C ARG A 73 -8.34 0.72 16.14
N ALA A 74 -8.74 1.15 14.94
CA ALA A 74 -7.90 1.12 13.74
C ALA A 74 -6.71 2.10 13.83
N LEU A 75 -6.78 3.12 14.68
CA LEU A 75 -5.83 4.23 14.75
C LEU A 75 -4.67 4.04 15.76
N ARG A 76 -4.75 3.08 16.70
CA ARG A 76 -3.90 3.08 17.91
C ARG A 76 -2.58 2.27 17.81
N ARG A 77 -1.71 2.47 16.82
CA ARG A 77 -0.36 1.87 16.84
C ARG A 77 0.77 2.84 16.51
N ASP A 78 1.38 3.33 17.59
CA ASP A 78 2.72 3.88 17.72
C ASP A 78 3.13 5.04 16.79
N GLY A 79 3.24 6.22 17.42
CA GLY A 79 3.66 7.47 16.80
C GLY A 79 5.17 7.55 16.57
N TYR A 80 5.59 7.14 15.38
CA TYR A 80 6.87 7.51 14.76
C TYR A 80 6.62 7.97 13.32
N ALA A 81 5.75 8.95 13.13
CA ALA A 81 5.23 9.34 11.81
C ALA A 81 6.33 9.49 10.73
N PRO A 82 7.44 10.23 10.90
CA PRO A 82 8.40 10.38 9.80
C PRO A 82 9.12 9.09 9.37
N ALA A 83 9.39 8.19 10.33
CA ALA A 83 10.03 6.91 10.02
C ALA A 83 9.03 5.91 9.44
N ALA A 84 7.80 5.91 9.99
CA ALA A 84 6.70 5.08 9.52
C ALA A 84 6.29 5.41 8.07
N GLU A 85 6.18 6.70 7.75
CA GLU A 85 5.92 7.20 6.39
C GLU A 85 7.05 6.84 5.44
N HIS A 86 8.31 6.99 5.88
CA HIS A 86 9.47 6.63 5.05
C HIS A 86 9.53 5.13 4.77
N GLU A 87 9.27 4.30 5.77
CA GLU A 87 9.24 2.85 5.60
C GLU A 87 8.08 2.42 4.69
N ALA A 88 6.88 2.98 4.87
CA ALA A 88 5.74 2.72 3.99
C ALA A 88 6.05 3.09 2.53
N GLU A 89 6.70 4.24 2.31
CA GLU A 89 7.15 4.68 0.99
C GLU A 89 8.17 3.73 0.36
N MET A 90 9.13 3.24 1.16
CA MET A 90 10.13 2.27 0.71
C MET A 90 9.50 0.94 0.34
N VAL A 91 8.57 0.42 1.15
CA VAL A 91 7.83 -0.81 0.84
C VAL A 91 7.03 -0.65 -0.45
N ALA A 92 6.31 0.46 -0.60
CA ALA A 92 5.55 0.74 -1.80
C ALA A 92 6.43 0.75 -3.06
N THR A 93 7.59 1.41 -2.97
CA THR A 93 8.57 1.45 -4.06
C THR A 93 9.06 0.05 -4.43
N VAL A 94 9.47 -0.76 -3.44
CA VAL A 94 9.97 -2.12 -3.68
C VAL A 94 8.91 -2.99 -4.35
N ILE A 95 7.67 -2.99 -3.84
CA ILE A 95 6.58 -3.80 -4.43
C ILE A 95 6.32 -3.37 -5.87
N LYS A 96 6.29 -2.06 -6.14
CA LYS A 96 6.05 -1.52 -7.48
C LYS A 96 7.15 -1.94 -8.47
N GLU A 97 8.41 -1.79 -8.09
CA GLU A 97 9.55 -2.19 -8.93
C GLU A 97 9.55 -3.69 -9.23
N TRP A 98 9.23 -4.53 -8.24
CA TRP A 98 9.08 -5.97 -8.44
C TRP A 98 7.91 -6.31 -9.36
N ALA A 99 6.77 -5.65 -9.19
CA ALA A 99 5.63 -5.84 -10.09
C ALA A 99 6.01 -5.45 -11.52
N GLU A 100 6.64 -4.30 -11.74
CA GLU A 100 7.09 -3.86 -13.07
C GLU A 100 8.13 -4.82 -13.68
N LEU A 101 9.03 -5.39 -12.88
CA LEU A 101 9.95 -6.42 -13.34
C LEU A 101 9.23 -7.71 -13.77
N LEU A 102 8.29 -8.21 -12.95
CA LEU A 102 7.52 -9.41 -13.26
C LEU A 102 6.70 -9.24 -14.53
N HIS A 103 6.01 -8.10 -14.70
CA HIS A 103 5.27 -7.81 -15.93
C HIS A 103 6.16 -7.81 -17.18
N ARG A 104 7.42 -7.34 -17.07
CA ARG A 104 8.40 -7.41 -18.17
C ARG A 104 8.86 -8.82 -18.48
N LEU A 105 8.94 -9.70 -17.49
CA LEU A 105 9.35 -11.10 -17.67
C LEU A 105 8.21 -11.97 -18.23
N GLU A 106 6.96 -11.66 -17.87
CA GLU A 106 5.76 -12.34 -18.37
C GLU A 106 5.34 -11.92 -19.78
N ALA A 107 5.80 -10.73 -20.23
CA ALA A 107 5.61 -10.31 -21.61
C ALA A 107 6.19 -11.37 -22.56
N PRO A 108 5.41 -11.87 -23.53
CA PRO A 108 5.87 -12.93 -24.42
C PRO A 108 7.17 -12.47 -25.09
N PRO A 109 8.22 -13.30 -25.10
CA PRO A 109 9.49 -12.89 -25.68
C PRO A 109 9.25 -12.54 -27.15
N ASP A 110 9.52 -11.30 -27.51
CA ASP A 110 9.83 -11.01 -28.90
C ASP A 110 11.00 -11.92 -29.26
N ARG A 111 10.84 -12.71 -30.31
CA ARG A 111 11.57 -13.97 -30.55
C ARG A 111 13.01 -13.72 -30.99
N THR A 112 13.81 -12.92 -30.28
CA THR A 112 15.20 -12.60 -30.64
C THR A 112 16.09 -12.12 -29.47
N SER A 113 15.99 -12.65 -28.24
CA SER A 113 17.02 -12.31 -27.24
C SER A 113 17.30 -13.38 -26.19
N ASP A 114 18.55 -13.87 -26.21
CA ASP A 114 19.24 -14.72 -25.23
C ASP A 114 19.29 -14.14 -23.80
N ALA A 115 18.78 -12.92 -23.58
CA ALA A 115 18.84 -12.22 -22.29
C ALA A 115 17.88 -12.81 -21.25
N SER A 116 16.68 -13.24 -21.66
CA SER A 116 15.66 -13.75 -20.74
C SER A 116 16.09 -15.04 -20.02
N THR A 117 16.95 -15.86 -20.66
CA THR A 117 17.46 -17.10 -20.07
C THR A 117 18.54 -16.86 -19.01
N ARG A 118 19.25 -15.72 -19.04
CA ARG A 118 20.32 -15.42 -18.06
C ARG A 118 19.79 -14.84 -16.76
N ILE A 119 18.73 -14.04 -16.81
CA ILE A 119 18.12 -13.45 -15.63
C ILE A 119 17.37 -14.52 -14.82
N GLY A 120 16.70 -15.48 -15.48
CA GLY A 120 16.03 -16.59 -14.78
C GLY A 120 16.99 -17.44 -13.92
N ARG A 121 18.24 -17.62 -14.35
CA ARG A 121 19.24 -18.36 -13.58
C ARG A 121 19.78 -17.61 -12.35
N ALA A 122 19.76 -16.29 -12.37
CA ALA A 122 20.21 -15.49 -11.23
C ALA A 122 19.22 -15.57 -10.04
N PHE A 123 17.96 -15.92 -10.29
CA PHE A 123 16.93 -16.04 -9.27
C PHE A 123 16.74 -17.47 -8.73
N ASP A 124 17.12 -18.50 -9.50
CA ASP A 124 17.17 -19.88 -9.00
C ASP A 124 18.21 -20.07 -7.87
N ASP A 125 19.25 -19.24 -7.83
CA ASP A 125 20.33 -19.34 -6.84
C ASP A 125 19.93 -18.87 -5.42
N HIS A 126 18.72 -18.33 -5.22
CA HIS A 126 18.24 -17.86 -3.91
C HIS A 126 17.30 -18.84 -3.17
N GLN A 127 16.99 -20.02 -3.70
CA GLN A 127 16.21 -21.06 -2.99
C GLN A 127 17.01 -21.83 -1.90
N GLY A 128 18.10 -21.25 -1.38
CA GLY A 128 19.07 -21.92 -0.51
C GLY A 128 19.13 -21.43 0.94
N TRP A 129 18.07 -20.86 1.51
CA TRP A 129 18.01 -20.54 2.94
C TRP A 129 16.85 -21.26 3.62
N LEU A 130 17.12 -22.50 4.03
CA LEU A 130 16.56 -23.12 5.23
C LEU A 130 17.36 -22.66 6.45
#